data_AF-A0A285BRQ2-F1
#
_entry.id   AF-A0A285BRQ2-F1
#
_cell.length_a   1.000
_cell.length_b   1.000
_cell.length_c   1.000
_cell.angle_alpha   90.00
_cell.angle_beta   90.00
_cell.angle_gamma   90.00
#
_symmetry.space_group_name_H-M   'P 1'
#
loop_
_entity.id
_entity.type
_entity.pdbx_description
1 polymer ?
#
loop_
_entity_poly.entity_id
_entity_poly.type
_entity_poly.pdbx_seq_one_letter_code
_entity_poly.pdbx_strand_id
1 'polypeptide(L)'
;MGYARFAVWYLRLVAFVNFLSAVWVSLGQDVRRHNQEDLFTPYLLTAGFASGVFTAFLAITMRRRKRAAWLLNLGLSGAFLALLAFAMVFPEIRRHPQNWVSLGLTAAFVGALVLGRREFYAKGDRANPKLAAAVGAGGLLASSLLAALLVTVTNERHSTFAACWRYGTLRLVSITDFRSPGIATPNWVDVTVNGLSTVLLLAVLYAAFRSRRAVDPLTDDDEKRLRELLDRHGERDSLGYFALRREKSVVWSPSGKAAVAYRVVGGVALASGDPLGDPEAWPGAIEPWLDQARAHGWIPAVMGASEEAGTVYARHGLDALELGDEALVEVAEFTLEGRAMRTVRQAHNRVRRAGYAVRIRRHEEIPAVEMATLVKRADDWRDGATERGFSMALGRLGDARDGRCVMLECTDAVGDLKALLSFVPWGPHGLSLDLMRRDRDSDNGLVEFMVIELLLRAREMGITQVSLNFAMFRSVFERGGRLGAGPVLRLWRSLLSFFSRWWQIESLYRANAKYRPIWEPRFLLFEKSADLPRIGLASARAEGFLELPGVHRTHLEKQR
;
A
#
# COMPACT_ATOMS: atom_id res chain seq x y z
N MET A 1 10.94 -12.16 -25.74
CA MET A 1 10.36 -11.10 -24.87
C MET A 1 8.86 -11.04 -25.14
N GLY A 2 8.00 -11.00 -24.12
CA GLY A 2 6.55 -10.83 -24.32
C GLY A 2 6.20 -9.50 -24.99
N TYR A 3 5.11 -9.45 -25.76
CA TYR A 3 4.75 -8.28 -26.57
C TYR A 3 4.43 -7.05 -25.71
N ALA A 4 3.82 -7.24 -24.54
CA ALA A 4 3.58 -6.12 -23.61
C ALA A 4 4.88 -5.55 -23.05
N ARG A 5 5.90 -6.40 -22.84
CA ARG A 5 7.22 -5.95 -22.36
C ARG A 5 7.91 -5.06 -23.39
N PHE A 6 7.81 -5.40 -24.68
CA PHE A 6 8.29 -4.55 -25.78
C PHE A 6 7.57 -3.20 -25.79
N ALA A 7 6.24 -3.18 -25.75
CA ALA A 7 5.46 -1.93 -25.75
C ALA A 7 5.83 -1.01 -24.57
N VAL A 8 6.02 -1.58 -23.37
CA VAL A 8 6.46 -0.81 -22.19
C VAL A 8 7.87 -0.25 -22.37
N TRP A 9 8.79 -1.03 -22.95
CA TRP A 9 10.16 -0.56 -23.22
C TRP A 9 10.21 0.53 -24.28
N TYR A 10 9.42 0.40 -25.35
CA TYR A 10 9.26 1.45 -26.36
C TYR A 10 8.85 2.78 -25.71
N LEU A 11 7.78 2.77 -24.90
CA LEU A 11 7.31 3.99 -24.23
C LEU A 11 8.34 4.56 -23.23
N ARG A 12 9.12 3.71 -22.54
CA ARG A 12 10.20 4.18 -21.65
C ARG A 12 11.32 4.87 -22.42
N LEU A 13 11.72 4.30 -23.56
CA LEU A 13 12.75 4.87 -24.41
C LEU A 13 12.27 6.21 -25.00
N VAL A 14 11.05 6.26 -25.53
CA VAL A 14 10.45 7.51 -26.04
C VAL A 14 10.36 8.57 -24.95
N ALA A 15 9.91 8.21 -23.74
CA ALA A 15 9.87 9.13 -22.61
C ALA A 15 11.26 9.67 -22.26
N PHE A 16 12.28 8.80 -22.22
CA PHE A 16 13.67 9.20 -21.98
C PHE A 16 14.17 10.18 -23.04
N VAL A 17 13.94 9.90 -24.33
CA VAL A 17 14.35 10.78 -25.43
C VAL A 17 13.60 12.11 -25.36
N ASN A 18 12.31 12.13 -25.02
CA ASN A 18 11.54 13.37 -24.87
C ASN A 18 12.08 14.24 -23.72
N PHE A 19 12.45 13.64 -22.58
CA PHE A 19 13.10 14.36 -21.48
C PHE A 19 14.49 14.87 -21.87
N LEU A 20 15.29 14.05 -22.53
CA LEU A 20 16.62 14.43 -22.99
C LEU A 20 16.55 15.59 -23.99
N SER A 21 15.58 15.55 -24.92
CA SER A 21 15.30 16.61 -25.89
C SER A 21 14.80 17.90 -25.25
N ALA A 22 14.22 17.82 -24.05
CA ALA A 22 13.75 18.99 -23.32
C ALA A 22 14.87 19.67 -22.52
N VAL A 23 15.89 18.91 -22.08
CA VAL A 23 17.06 19.43 -21.35
C VAL A 23 18.15 19.89 -22.30
N TRP A 24 18.35 19.18 -23.42
CA TRP A 24 19.41 19.46 -24.38
C TRP A 24 18.85 20.26 -25.56
N VAL A 25 19.12 21.57 -25.58
CA VAL A 25 18.54 22.53 -26.54
C VAL A 25 18.79 22.13 -28.01
N SER A 26 19.99 21.70 -28.38
CA SER A 26 20.30 21.29 -29.76
C SER A 26 19.57 20.02 -30.17
N LEU A 27 19.55 18.99 -29.32
CA LEU A 27 18.77 17.76 -29.56
C LEU A 27 17.27 18.07 -29.66
N GLY A 28 16.76 18.96 -28.81
CA GLY A 28 15.38 19.42 -28.86
C GLY A 28 15.03 20.24 -30.09
N GLN A 29 15.98 21.00 -30.65
CA GLN A 29 15.82 21.68 -31.93
C GLN A 29 15.83 20.67 -33.08
N ASP A 30 16.71 19.67 -33.05
CA ASP A 30 16.73 18.60 -34.05
C ASP A 30 15.41 17.83 -34.03
N VAL A 31 14.93 17.34 -32.88
CA VAL A 31 13.65 16.63 -32.81
C VAL A 31 12.47 17.52 -33.24
N ARG A 32 12.49 18.83 -32.95
CA ARG A 32 11.46 19.77 -33.43
C ARG A 32 11.53 19.97 -34.94
N ARG A 33 12.73 20.06 -35.51
CA ARG A 33 12.97 20.18 -36.96
C ARG A 33 12.49 18.95 -37.70
N HIS A 34 12.65 17.76 -37.10
CA HIS A 34 12.10 16.50 -37.61
C HIS A 34 10.58 16.35 -37.43
N ASN A 35 9.90 17.37 -36.91
CA ASN A 35 8.46 17.45 -36.73
C ASN A 35 7.87 18.68 -37.46
N GLN A 36 8.66 19.30 -38.33
CA GLN A 36 8.29 20.44 -39.18
C GLN A 36 8.45 20.03 -40.66
N GLU A 37 7.61 20.59 -41.52
CA GLU A 37 7.60 20.35 -42.98
C GLU A 37 7.24 18.88 -43.34
N ASP A 38 8.12 18.15 -44.02
CA ASP A 38 7.82 16.83 -44.61
C ASP A 38 8.28 15.63 -43.75
N LEU A 39 8.78 15.87 -42.53
CA LEU A 39 9.35 14.84 -41.64
C LEU A 39 8.42 14.51 -40.46
N PHE A 40 8.32 13.22 -40.14
CA PHE A 40 7.52 12.71 -39.02
C PHE A 40 8.36 11.93 -38.01
N THR A 41 8.00 12.09 -36.74
CA THR A 41 8.55 11.32 -35.63
C THR A 41 7.70 10.07 -35.30
N PRO A 42 8.28 9.00 -34.72
CA PRO A 42 7.55 7.85 -34.23
C PRO A 42 6.52 8.23 -33.15
N TYR A 43 5.47 7.40 -32.97
CA TYR A 43 4.39 7.67 -31.99
C TYR A 43 4.91 8.13 -30.61
N LEU A 44 4.40 9.28 -30.15
CA LEU A 44 4.72 9.99 -28.91
C LEU A 44 6.14 10.56 -28.77
N LEU A 45 6.98 10.46 -29.81
CA LEU A 45 8.31 11.06 -29.80
C LEU A 45 8.22 12.55 -30.17
N THR A 46 7.71 13.37 -29.25
CA THR A 46 7.64 14.82 -29.43
C THR A 46 8.51 15.51 -28.39
N ALA A 47 9.42 16.38 -28.85
CA ALA A 47 10.31 17.12 -27.97
C ALA A 47 9.51 17.97 -26.98
N GLY A 48 9.67 17.72 -25.69
CA GLY A 48 9.05 18.51 -24.64
C GLY A 48 8.79 17.74 -23.35
N PHE A 49 8.89 18.43 -22.22
CA PHE A 49 8.64 17.87 -20.89
C PHE A 49 7.23 17.27 -20.76
N ALA A 50 6.20 17.95 -21.28
CA ALA A 50 4.82 17.46 -21.21
C ALA A 50 4.63 16.11 -21.92
N SER A 51 5.23 15.95 -23.10
CA SER A 51 5.21 14.68 -23.84
C SER A 51 6.01 13.59 -23.16
N GLY A 52 7.17 13.92 -22.59
CA GLY A 52 7.97 13.00 -21.78
C GLY A 52 7.19 12.48 -20.56
N VAL A 53 6.52 13.38 -19.84
CA VAL A 53 5.67 13.06 -18.69
C VAL A 53 4.47 12.20 -19.10
N PHE A 54 3.77 12.57 -20.18
CA PHE A 54 2.63 11.80 -20.70
C PHE A 54 3.04 10.38 -21.13
N THR A 55 4.14 10.26 -21.87
CA THR A 55 4.66 8.97 -22.33
C THR A 55 5.16 8.12 -21.17
N ALA A 56 5.83 8.72 -20.18
CA ALA A 56 6.23 8.03 -18.95
C ALA A 56 5.02 7.51 -18.18
N PHE A 57 3.95 8.31 -18.10
CA PHE A 57 2.70 7.90 -17.48
C PHE A 57 2.06 6.71 -18.21
N LEU A 58 2.01 6.73 -19.55
CA LEU A 58 1.52 5.61 -20.35
C LEU A 58 2.41 4.37 -20.15
N ALA A 59 3.73 4.51 -20.08
CA ALA A 59 4.64 3.41 -19.77
C ALA A 59 4.33 2.77 -18.40
N ILE A 60 4.07 3.60 -17.38
CA ILE A 60 3.73 3.14 -16.02
C ILE A 60 2.38 2.40 -16.00
N THR A 61 1.37 2.91 -16.71
CA THR A 61 0.03 2.30 -16.74
C THR A 61 -0.02 1.03 -17.59
N MET A 62 0.71 1.00 -18.70
CA MET A 62 0.91 -0.19 -19.54
C MET A 62 1.68 -1.29 -18.80
N ARG A 63 2.66 -0.92 -17.97
CA ARG A 63 3.35 -1.87 -17.06
C ARG A 63 2.38 -2.55 -16.10
N ARG A 64 1.31 -1.86 -15.67
CA ARG A 64 0.24 -2.44 -14.83
C ARG A 64 -0.78 -3.26 -15.62
N ARG A 65 -0.53 -3.52 -16.91
CA ARG A 65 -1.36 -4.37 -17.78
C ARG A 65 -2.83 -3.92 -17.85
N LYS A 66 -3.09 -2.62 -17.68
CA LYS A 66 -4.46 -2.07 -17.67
C LYS A 66 -5.08 -2.09 -19.05
N ARG A 67 -6.25 -2.72 -19.17
CA ARG A 67 -6.98 -2.81 -20.45
C ARG A 67 -7.37 -1.44 -21.02
N ALA A 68 -7.72 -0.48 -20.16
CA ALA A 68 -8.03 0.89 -20.59
C ALA A 68 -6.80 1.61 -21.16
N ALA A 69 -5.61 1.39 -20.59
CA ALA A 69 -4.38 2.00 -21.09
C ALA A 69 -3.97 1.39 -22.43
N TRP A 70 -4.19 0.08 -22.58
CA TRP A 70 -4.01 -0.63 -23.84
C TRP A 70 -4.97 -0.10 -24.93
N LEU A 71 -6.27 0.02 -24.63
CA LEU A 71 -7.26 0.59 -25.55
C LEU A 71 -6.90 2.02 -25.97
N LEU A 72 -6.52 2.87 -25.02
CA LEU A 72 -6.11 4.25 -25.29
C LEU A 72 -4.87 4.29 -26.20
N ASN A 73 -3.82 3.53 -25.88
CA ASN A 73 -2.62 3.46 -26.71
C ASN A 73 -2.92 2.89 -28.08
N LEU A 74 -3.73 1.83 -28.17
CA LEU A 74 -4.09 1.21 -29.45
C LEU A 74 -4.90 2.17 -30.33
N GLY A 75 -5.86 2.90 -29.74
CA GLY A 75 -6.64 3.92 -30.45
C GLY A 75 -5.77 5.08 -30.94
N LEU A 76 -4.96 5.66 -30.06
CA LEU A 76 -4.10 6.79 -30.41
C LEU A 76 -3.00 6.40 -31.40
N SER A 77 -2.27 5.31 -31.15
CA SER A 77 -1.20 4.85 -32.05
C SER A 77 -1.72 4.28 -33.35
N GLY A 78 -2.90 3.63 -33.34
CA GLY A 78 -3.56 3.15 -34.56
C GLY A 78 -4.04 4.31 -35.44
N ALA A 79 -4.67 5.33 -34.87
CA ALA A 79 -5.06 6.53 -35.60
C ALA A 79 -3.83 7.28 -36.15
N PHE A 80 -2.77 7.39 -35.35
CA PHE A 80 -1.50 8.00 -35.79
C PHE A 80 -0.83 7.18 -36.90
N LEU A 81 -0.82 5.85 -36.80
CA LEU A 81 -0.30 4.97 -37.85
C LEU A 81 -1.08 5.12 -39.16
N ALA A 82 -2.41 5.20 -39.09
CA ALA A 82 -3.24 5.44 -40.27
C ALA A 82 -2.94 6.79 -40.92
N LEU A 83 -2.75 7.84 -40.10
CA LEU A 83 -2.36 9.17 -40.60
C LEU A 83 -0.97 9.15 -41.25
N LEU A 84 0.02 8.49 -40.64
CA LEU A 84 1.35 8.31 -41.25
C LEU A 84 1.26 7.50 -42.56
N ALA A 85 0.49 6.41 -42.58
CA ALA A 85 0.31 5.62 -43.79
C ALA A 85 -0.35 6.42 -44.92
N PHE A 86 -1.33 7.27 -44.60
CA PHE A 86 -1.94 8.20 -45.55
C PHE A 86 -0.95 9.26 -46.02
N ALA A 87 -0.16 9.85 -45.11
CA ALA A 87 0.87 10.82 -45.44
C ALA A 87 1.93 10.26 -46.40
N MET A 88 2.25 8.96 -46.31
CA MET A 88 3.19 8.28 -47.21
C MET A 88 2.68 8.10 -48.65
N VAL A 89 1.41 8.42 -48.93
CA VAL A 89 0.89 8.48 -50.31
C VAL A 89 1.53 9.65 -51.09
N PHE A 90 1.88 10.73 -50.40
CA PHE A 90 2.48 11.91 -51.00
C PHE A 90 3.97 11.67 -51.33
N PRO A 91 4.40 11.87 -52.60
CA PRO A 91 5.77 11.66 -53.03
C PRO A 91 6.83 12.45 -52.26
N GLU A 92 6.47 13.64 -51.79
CA GLU A 92 7.31 14.56 -51.03
C GLU A 92 7.71 13.91 -49.70
N ILE A 93 6.74 13.30 -49.02
CA ILE A 93 6.91 12.68 -47.71
C ILE A 93 7.64 11.33 -47.81
N ARG A 94 7.29 10.49 -48.79
CA ARG A 94 7.86 9.13 -48.91
C ARG A 94 9.33 9.09 -49.34
N ARG A 95 9.86 10.18 -49.89
CA ARG A 95 11.27 10.31 -50.32
C ARG A 95 12.23 10.34 -49.15
N HIS A 96 11.77 10.71 -47.96
CA HIS A 96 12.61 10.77 -46.77
C HIS A 96 12.71 9.38 -46.10
N PRO A 97 13.93 8.78 -45.99
CA PRO A 97 14.11 7.45 -45.38
C PRO A 97 13.69 7.43 -43.90
N GLN A 98 13.74 8.57 -43.23
CA GLN A 98 13.37 8.71 -41.82
C GLN A 98 11.87 8.49 -41.58
N ASN A 99 11.02 8.87 -42.54
CA ASN A 99 9.57 8.65 -42.46
C ASN A 99 9.24 7.15 -42.51
N TRP A 100 10.01 6.36 -43.27
CA TRP A 100 9.90 4.90 -43.27
C TRP A 100 10.30 4.29 -41.91
N VAL A 101 11.34 4.82 -41.26
CA VAL A 101 11.74 4.39 -39.91
C VAL A 101 10.63 4.71 -38.90
N SER A 102 10.07 5.91 -38.94
CA SER A 102 8.97 6.33 -38.05
C SER A 102 7.70 5.50 -38.25
N LEU A 103 7.34 5.20 -39.49
CA LEU A 103 6.24 4.31 -39.85
C LEU A 103 6.51 2.89 -39.30
N GLY A 104 7.70 2.34 -39.52
CA GLY A 104 8.09 1.01 -39.08
C GLY A 104 8.08 0.85 -37.56
N LEU A 105 8.63 1.82 -36.82
CA LEU A 105 8.61 1.83 -35.36
C LEU A 105 7.19 1.93 -34.80
N THR A 106 6.35 2.79 -35.39
CA THR A 106 4.95 2.94 -35.00
C THR A 106 4.15 1.67 -35.31
N ALA A 107 4.36 1.06 -36.47
CA ALA A 107 3.73 -0.20 -36.87
C ALA A 107 4.16 -1.36 -35.96
N ALA A 108 5.45 -1.44 -35.59
CA ALA A 108 5.94 -2.42 -34.64
C ALA A 108 5.31 -2.25 -33.25
N PHE A 109 5.14 -1.00 -32.79
CA PHE A 109 4.45 -0.71 -31.54
C PHE A 109 2.98 -1.13 -31.58
N VAL A 110 2.23 -0.74 -32.62
CA VAL A 110 0.82 -1.16 -32.81
C VAL A 110 0.71 -2.67 -32.91
N GLY A 111 1.58 -3.32 -33.69
CA GLY A 111 1.65 -4.78 -33.83
C GLY A 111 1.87 -5.46 -32.49
N ALA A 112 2.78 -4.95 -31.65
CA ALA A 112 2.99 -5.47 -30.31
C ALA A 112 1.74 -5.29 -29.41
N LEU A 113 0.99 -4.20 -29.54
CA LEU A 113 -0.28 -4.03 -28.81
C LEU A 113 -1.35 -5.03 -29.27
N VAL A 114 -1.47 -5.28 -30.57
CA VAL A 114 -2.47 -6.22 -31.13
C VAL A 114 -2.13 -7.66 -30.75
N LEU A 115 -0.87 -8.08 -30.94
CA LEU A 115 -0.40 -9.42 -30.58
C LEU A 115 -0.41 -9.65 -29.07
N GLY A 116 -0.07 -8.61 -28.30
CA GLY A 116 -0.10 -8.61 -26.84
C GLY A 116 -1.47 -8.43 -26.19
N ARG A 117 -2.58 -8.43 -26.95
CA ARG A 117 -3.93 -8.10 -26.43
C ARG A 117 -4.35 -8.90 -25.18
N ARG A 118 -3.90 -10.16 -25.07
CA ARG A 118 -4.21 -11.06 -23.94
C ARG A 118 -3.37 -10.76 -22.70
N GLU A 119 -2.25 -10.05 -22.84
CA GLU A 119 -1.39 -9.67 -21.72
C GLU A 119 -1.96 -8.46 -20.93
N PHE A 120 -2.92 -7.71 -21.49
CA PHE A 120 -3.54 -6.53 -20.87
C PHE A 120 -4.91 -6.85 -20.23
N TYR A 121 -4.90 -7.69 -19.20
CA TYR A 121 -6.11 -8.20 -18.55
C TYR A 121 -6.64 -7.34 -17.39
N ALA A 122 -5.83 -6.42 -16.83
CA ALA A 122 -6.21 -5.72 -15.61
C ALA A 122 -7.38 -4.77 -15.86
N LYS A 123 -8.49 -5.02 -15.15
CA LYS A 123 -9.74 -4.24 -15.23
C LYS A 123 -9.60 -2.96 -14.40
N GLY A 124 -10.02 -1.84 -14.99
CA GLY A 124 -10.16 -0.58 -14.27
C GLY A 124 -11.42 -0.57 -13.41
N ASP A 125 -11.46 0.30 -12.40
CA ASP A 125 -12.67 0.55 -11.62
C ASP A 125 -13.69 1.30 -12.50
N ARG A 126 -14.98 0.89 -12.45
CA ARG A 126 -16.08 1.52 -13.18
C ARG A 126 -16.29 2.99 -12.76
N ALA A 127 -15.87 3.37 -11.56
CA ALA A 127 -15.95 4.74 -11.06
C ALA A 127 -14.84 5.65 -11.61
N ASN A 128 -13.73 5.10 -12.11
CA ASN A 128 -12.61 5.89 -12.61
C ASN A 128 -12.92 6.79 -13.80
N PRO A 129 -13.66 6.38 -14.85
CA PRO A 129 -14.01 7.28 -15.95
C PRO A 129 -14.89 8.45 -15.50
N LYS A 130 -15.82 8.23 -14.55
CA LYS A 130 -16.64 9.29 -13.98
C LYS A 130 -15.80 10.30 -13.20
N LEU A 131 -14.86 9.82 -12.38
CA LEU A 131 -13.93 10.70 -11.67
C LEU A 131 -13.02 11.44 -12.63
N ALA A 132 -12.46 10.76 -13.64
CA ALA A 132 -11.61 11.40 -14.64
C ALA A 132 -12.36 12.48 -15.41
N ALA A 133 -13.63 12.25 -15.76
CA ALA A 133 -14.50 13.25 -16.36
C ALA A 133 -14.78 14.42 -15.42
N ALA A 134 -15.06 14.16 -14.13
CA ALA A 134 -15.27 15.21 -13.14
C ALA A 134 -14.00 16.06 -12.91
N VAL A 135 -12.84 15.42 -12.77
CA VAL A 135 -11.53 16.09 -12.64
C VAL A 135 -11.19 16.85 -13.93
N GLY A 136 -11.49 16.27 -15.09
CA GLY A 136 -11.26 16.91 -16.39
C GLY A 136 -12.13 18.13 -16.59
N ALA A 137 -13.44 18.03 -16.37
CA ALA A 137 -14.36 19.15 -16.53
C ALA A 137 -14.13 20.25 -15.48
N GLY A 138 -14.10 19.88 -14.19
CA GLY A 138 -13.88 20.83 -13.10
C GLY A 138 -12.49 21.48 -13.16
N GLY A 139 -11.46 20.68 -13.46
CA GLY A 139 -10.10 21.16 -13.61
C GLY A 139 -9.90 22.03 -14.85
N LEU A 140 -10.50 21.69 -16.00
CA LEU A 140 -10.46 22.54 -17.19
C LEU A 140 -11.15 23.88 -16.94
N LEU A 141 -12.32 23.88 -16.29
CA LEU A 141 -13.01 25.11 -15.90
C LEU A 141 -12.12 25.97 -14.98
N ALA A 142 -11.60 25.40 -13.89
CA ALA A 142 -10.75 26.12 -12.95
C ALA A 142 -9.47 26.66 -13.60
N SER A 143 -8.76 25.81 -14.37
CA SER A 143 -7.55 26.22 -15.09
C SER A 143 -7.86 27.28 -16.15
N SER A 144 -8.99 27.17 -16.86
CA SER A 144 -9.39 28.16 -17.88
C SER A 144 -9.70 29.53 -17.29
N LEU A 145 -10.37 29.57 -16.12
CA LEU A 145 -10.67 30.81 -15.40
C LEU A 145 -9.40 31.44 -14.83
N LEU A 146 -8.49 30.63 -14.29
CA LEU A 146 -7.21 31.11 -13.78
C LEU A 146 -6.30 31.63 -14.91
N ALA A 147 -6.28 30.93 -16.05
CA ALA A 147 -5.61 31.40 -17.25
C ALA A 147 -6.21 32.71 -17.77
N ALA A 148 -7.55 32.84 -17.79
CA ALA A 148 -8.23 34.08 -18.16
C ALA A 148 -7.85 35.24 -17.25
N LEU A 149 -7.84 35.02 -15.93
CA LEU A 149 -7.44 36.03 -14.94
C LEU A 149 -6.00 36.46 -15.16
N LEU A 150 -5.07 35.50 -15.28
CA LEU A 150 -3.66 35.79 -15.51
C LEU A 150 -3.43 36.60 -16.78
N VAL A 151 -4.07 36.20 -17.89
CA VAL A 151 -4.00 36.92 -19.16
C VAL A 151 -4.61 38.31 -19.01
N THR A 152 -5.77 38.45 -18.35
CA THR A 152 -6.45 39.75 -18.20
C THR A 152 -5.61 40.75 -17.39
N VAL A 153 -4.93 40.29 -16.33
CA VAL A 153 -4.09 41.15 -15.48
C VAL A 153 -2.76 41.54 -16.15
N THR A 154 -2.25 40.71 -17.05
CA THR A 154 -0.90 40.85 -17.62
C THR A 154 -0.87 41.28 -19.08
N ASN A 155 -2.02 41.33 -19.74
CA ASN A 155 -2.11 41.70 -21.15
C ASN A 155 -1.83 43.20 -21.32
N GLU A 156 -0.77 43.51 -22.07
CA GLU A 156 -0.35 44.89 -22.36
C GLU A 156 -1.28 45.58 -23.37
N ARG A 157 -2.21 44.84 -23.99
CA ARG A 157 -3.17 45.33 -24.98
C ARG A 157 -4.59 45.20 -24.44
N HIS A 158 -5.39 46.26 -24.49
CA HIS A 158 -6.78 46.19 -24.04
C HIS A 158 -7.58 45.18 -24.88
N SER A 159 -8.12 44.15 -24.23
CA SER A 159 -8.93 43.10 -24.84
C SER A 159 -10.10 42.75 -23.92
N THR A 160 -11.18 42.20 -24.50
CA THR A 160 -12.33 41.76 -23.71
C THR A 160 -11.99 40.51 -22.89
N PHE A 161 -12.64 40.35 -21.73
CA PHE A 161 -12.49 39.15 -20.90
C PHE A 161 -12.77 37.86 -21.69
N ALA A 162 -13.75 37.89 -22.60
CA ALA A 162 -14.07 36.75 -23.48
C ALA A 162 -12.89 36.39 -24.41
N ALA A 163 -12.16 37.37 -24.93
CA ALA A 163 -10.96 37.13 -25.74
C ALA A 163 -9.81 36.55 -24.90
N CYS A 164 -9.58 37.09 -23.71
CA CYS A 164 -8.58 36.57 -22.77
C CYS A 164 -8.90 35.13 -22.31
N TRP A 165 -10.17 34.84 -22.03
CA TRP A 165 -10.61 33.49 -21.65
C TRP A 165 -10.51 32.50 -22.80
N ARG A 166 -10.91 32.90 -24.02
CA ARG A 166 -10.74 32.07 -25.23
C ARG A 166 -9.27 31.78 -25.49
N TYR A 167 -8.40 32.78 -25.38
CA TYR A 167 -6.95 32.61 -25.53
C TYR A 167 -6.37 31.67 -24.47
N GLY A 168 -6.66 31.88 -23.19
CA GLY A 168 -6.20 31.02 -22.10
C GLY A 168 -6.71 29.57 -22.24
N THR A 169 -7.98 29.39 -22.63
CA THR A 169 -8.58 28.06 -22.84
C THR A 169 -7.97 27.33 -24.03
N LEU A 170 -7.81 28.01 -25.17
CA LEU A 170 -7.16 27.42 -26.35
C LEU A 170 -5.71 27.05 -26.05
N ARG A 171 -5.01 27.85 -25.25
CA ARG A 171 -3.62 27.56 -24.85
C ARG A 171 -3.50 26.43 -23.83
N LEU A 172 -4.53 26.18 -23.01
CA LEU A 172 -4.57 24.98 -22.16
C LEU A 172 -4.72 23.68 -22.99
N VAL A 173 -5.39 23.75 -24.13
CA VAL A 173 -5.72 22.57 -24.97
C VAL A 173 -4.72 22.39 -26.12
N SER A 174 -4.06 23.46 -26.56
CA SER A 174 -3.15 23.48 -27.70
C SER A 174 -1.68 23.46 -27.27
N ILE A 175 -0.89 22.60 -27.91
CA ILE A 175 0.58 22.50 -27.70
C ILE A 175 1.32 23.50 -28.60
N THR A 176 0.66 24.03 -29.63
CA THR A 176 1.20 24.99 -30.60
C THR A 176 1.09 26.43 -30.11
N ASP A 177 2.10 27.25 -30.42
CA ASP A 177 2.10 28.70 -30.15
C ASP A 177 0.94 29.40 -30.84
N PHE A 178 -0.16 29.52 -30.11
CA PHE A 178 -1.36 30.18 -30.58
C PHE A 178 -1.20 31.68 -30.37
N ARG A 179 -0.89 32.43 -31.44
CA ARG A 179 -0.85 33.89 -31.40
C ARG A 179 -2.23 34.45 -31.70
N SER A 180 -2.84 35.15 -30.74
CA SER A 180 -4.09 35.88 -30.97
C SER A 180 -3.77 37.35 -31.29
N PRO A 181 -4.32 37.92 -32.37
CA PRO A 181 -4.26 39.37 -32.59
C PRO A 181 -4.86 40.09 -31.37
N GLY A 182 -4.12 41.02 -30.78
CA GLY A 182 -4.59 41.85 -29.66
C GLY A 182 -4.26 41.37 -28.26
N ILE A 183 -3.58 40.23 -28.09
CA ILE A 183 -3.13 39.73 -26.77
C ILE A 183 -1.60 39.64 -26.79
N ALA A 184 -0.95 40.36 -25.87
CA ALA A 184 0.49 40.31 -25.64
C ALA A 184 0.71 40.02 -24.16
N THR A 185 1.07 38.77 -23.85
CA THR A 185 1.36 38.31 -22.49
C THR A 185 2.85 38.06 -22.31
N PRO A 186 3.42 38.36 -21.12
CA PRO A 186 4.78 37.95 -20.80
C PRO A 186 4.99 36.44 -20.89
N ASN A 187 6.18 35.99 -21.29
CA ASN A 187 6.50 34.57 -21.44
C ASN A 187 6.23 33.72 -20.18
N TRP A 188 6.34 34.30 -18.98
CA TRP A 188 6.09 33.56 -17.73
C TRP A 188 4.61 33.15 -17.58
N VAL A 189 3.67 33.92 -18.13
CA VAL A 189 2.24 33.63 -18.12
C VAL A 189 1.98 32.38 -18.97
N ASP A 190 2.57 32.34 -20.16
CA ASP A 190 2.47 31.22 -21.08
C ASP A 190 3.05 29.93 -20.47
N VAL A 191 4.21 30.03 -19.80
CA VAL A 191 4.82 28.91 -19.06
C VAL A 191 3.89 28.42 -17.94
N THR A 192 3.26 29.34 -17.21
CA THR A 192 2.34 29.01 -16.11
C THR A 192 1.09 28.29 -16.61
N VAL A 193 0.48 28.77 -17.69
CA VAL A 193 -0.70 28.14 -18.32
C VAL A 193 -0.37 26.74 -18.84
N ASN A 194 0.79 26.55 -19.46
CA ASN A 194 1.26 25.22 -19.89
C ASN A 194 1.53 24.28 -18.70
N GLY A 195 2.06 24.82 -17.59
CA GLY A 195 2.21 24.09 -16.33
C GLY A 195 0.86 23.62 -15.78
N LEU A 196 -0.14 24.50 -15.74
CA LEU A 196 -1.51 24.18 -15.32
C LEU A 196 -2.14 23.08 -16.19
N SER A 197 -1.98 23.17 -17.51
CA SER A 197 -2.44 22.12 -18.44
C SER A 197 -1.77 20.77 -18.16
N THR A 198 -0.45 20.78 -17.92
CA THR A 198 0.30 19.55 -17.57
C THR A 198 -0.18 18.93 -16.26
N VAL A 199 -0.39 19.75 -15.23
CA VAL A 199 -0.93 19.31 -13.93
C VAL A 199 -2.34 18.75 -14.08
N LEU A 200 -3.20 19.41 -14.86
CA LEU A 200 -4.56 18.95 -15.14
C LEU A 200 -4.54 17.60 -15.86
N LEU A 201 -3.73 17.47 -16.91
CA LEU A 201 -3.57 16.21 -17.65
C LEU A 201 -3.11 15.09 -16.70
N LEU A 202 -2.10 15.34 -15.87
CA LEU A 202 -1.64 14.39 -14.86
C LEU A 202 -2.72 14.02 -13.85
N ALA A 203 -3.54 14.98 -13.40
CA ALA A 203 -4.63 14.74 -12.47
C ALA A 203 -5.74 13.88 -13.09
N VAL A 204 -6.14 14.17 -14.34
CA VAL A 204 -7.13 13.38 -15.11
C VAL A 204 -6.62 11.97 -15.34
N LEU A 205 -5.36 11.83 -15.76
CA LEU A 205 -4.72 10.54 -15.97
C LEU A 205 -4.62 9.75 -14.65
N TYR A 206 -4.20 10.39 -13.56
CA TYR A 206 -4.19 9.77 -12.25
C TYR A 206 -5.59 9.31 -11.83
N ALA A 207 -6.63 10.13 -12.03
CA ALA A 207 -8.02 9.78 -11.75
C ALA A 207 -8.53 8.61 -12.61
N ALA A 208 -8.22 8.60 -13.91
CA ALA A 208 -8.62 7.55 -14.85
C ALA A 208 -7.94 6.21 -14.55
N PHE A 209 -6.69 6.24 -14.08
CA PHE A 209 -5.88 5.05 -13.88
C PHE A 209 -5.53 4.78 -12.41
N ARG A 210 -6.22 5.39 -11.45
CA ARG A 210 -6.07 5.02 -10.04
C ARG A 210 -6.46 3.55 -9.82
N SER A 211 -5.82 2.91 -8.84
CA SER A 211 -6.20 1.55 -8.43
C SER A 211 -7.59 1.58 -7.82
N ARG A 212 -8.39 0.52 -8.04
CA ARG A 212 -9.63 0.29 -7.28
C ARG A 212 -9.27 0.35 -5.78
N ARG A 213 -10.01 1.19 -5.04
CA ARG A 213 -9.79 1.43 -3.59
C ARG A 213 -10.56 0.44 -2.73
N ALA A 214 -11.71 -0.04 -3.21
CA ALA A 214 -12.62 -0.84 -2.41
C ALA A 214 -12.71 -2.26 -2.96
N VAL A 215 -12.25 -3.21 -2.16
CA VAL A 215 -12.82 -4.55 -2.11
C VAL A 215 -13.95 -4.48 -1.10
N ASP A 216 -14.99 -5.28 -1.29
CA ASP A 216 -16.10 -5.35 -0.34
C ASP A 216 -15.54 -5.78 1.03
N PRO A 217 -15.85 -5.03 2.11
CA PRO A 217 -15.37 -5.39 3.44
C PRO A 217 -15.93 -6.74 3.87
N LEU A 218 -15.25 -7.37 4.81
CA LEU A 218 -15.67 -8.61 5.46
C LEU A 218 -17.13 -8.51 5.92
N THR A 219 -17.96 -9.43 5.44
CA THR A 219 -19.39 -9.49 5.78
C THR A 219 -19.61 -10.26 7.09
N ASP A 220 -20.82 -10.17 7.67
CA ASP A 220 -21.15 -10.95 8.86
C ASP A 220 -21.08 -12.47 8.63
N ASP A 221 -21.45 -12.94 7.43
CA ASP A 221 -21.33 -14.36 7.04
C ASP A 221 -19.86 -14.77 6.93
N ASP A 222 -19.01 -13.91 6.35
CA ASP A 222 -17.57 -14.14 6.31
C ASP A 222 -16.99 -14.22 7.73
N GLU A 223 -17.36 -13.30 8.62
CA GLU A 223 -16.88 -13.32 10.01
C GLU A 223 -17.24 -14.64 10.69
N LYS A 224 -18.50 -15.07 10.55
CA LYS A 224 -18.98 -16.33 11.12
C LYS A 224 -18.17 -17.53 10.61
N ARG A 225 -17.99 -17.64 9.30
CA ARG A 225 -17.26 -18.74 8.68
C ARG A 225 -15.77 -18.72 9.03
N LEU A 226 -15.17 -17.53 9.18
CA LEU A 226 -13.77 -17.40 9.61
C LEU A 226 -13.60 -17.85 11.06
N ARG A 227 -14.56 -17.55 11.93
CA ARG A 227 -14.58 -18.07 13.31
C ARG A 227 -14.69 -19.59 13.33
N GLU A 228 -15.52 -20.19 12.48
CA GLU A 228 -15.60 -21.66 12.34
C GLU A 228 -14.27 -22.30 11.86
N LEU A 229 -13.46 -21.57 11.08
CA LEU A 229 -12.10 -22.01 10.74
C LEU A 229 -11.13 -21.83 11.92
N LEU A 230 -11.21 -20.72 12.64
CA LEU A 230 -10.39 -20.46 13.83
C LEU A 230 -10.69 -21.45 14.97
N ASP A 231 -11.93 -21.85 15.16
CA ASP A 231 -12.30 -22.85 16.17
C ASP A 231 -11.70 -24.23 15.87
N ARG A 232 -11.49 -24.56 14.58
CA ARG A 232 -10.95 -25.86 14.15
C ARG A 232 -9.44 -25.87 13.92
N HIS A 233 -8.88 -24.76 13.48
CA HIS A 233 -7.49 -24.67 13.00
C HIS A 233 -6.71 -23.47 13.57
N GLY A 234 -7.34 -22.66 14.41
CA GLY A 234 -6.75 -21.41 14.92
C GLY A 234 -5.61 -21.61 15.92
N GLU A 235 -5.30 -22.84 16.32
CA GLU A 235 -4.11 -23.18 17.13
C GLU A 235 -2.81 -23.14 16.32
N ARG A 236 -2.87 -23.19 14.99
CA ARG A 236 -1.66 -23.28 14.14
C ARG A 236 -0.89 -21.98 14.01
N ASP A 237 -1.58 -20.84 14.11
CA ASP A 237 -0.98 -19.53 13.91
C ASP A 237 -1.50 -18.52 14.93
N SER A 238 -0.59 -17.96 15.72
CA SER A 238 -0.85 -16.92 16.73
C SER A 238 -1.41 -15.63 16.15
N LEU A 239 -1.23 -15.41 14.84
CA LEU A 239 -1.73 -14.22 14.13
C LEU A 239 -3.09 -14.45 13.45
N GLY A 240 -3.61 -15.69 13.47
CA GLY A 240 -4.83 -16.05 12.77
C GLY A 240 -6.06 -15.23 13.16
N TYR A 241 -6.23 -14.92 14.46
CA TYR A 241 -7.40 -14.18 14.95
C TYR A 241 -7.50 -12.76 14.37
N PHE A 242 -6.37 -12.15 14.00
CA PHE A 242 -6.35 -10.81 13.39
C PHE A 242 -7.00 -10.78 12.00
N ALA A 243 -7.22 -11.93 11.35
CA ALA A 243 -7.96 -12.02 10.10
C ALA A 243 -9.41 -11.50 10.22
N LEU A 244 -9.99 -11.50 11.43
CA LEU A 244 -11.35 -11.02 11.72
C LEU A 244 -11.50 -9.49 11.68
N ARG A 245 -10.43 -8.75 11.44
CA ARG A 245 -10.49 -7.29 11.34
C ARG A 245 -11.39 -6.85 10.18
N ARG A 246 -12.42 -6.06 10.48
CA ARG A 246 -13.49 -5.63 9.54
C ARG A 246 -13.01 -4.84 8.32
N GLU A 247 -11.82 -4.24 8.38
CA GLU A 247 -11.22 -3.53 7.23
C GLU A 247 -10.61 -4.48 6.18
N LYS A 248 -10.51 -5.78 6.49
CA LYS A 248 -10.07 -6.81 5.57
C LYS A 248 -11.23 -7.27 4.70
N SER A 249 -10.87 -7.87 3.60
CA SER A 249 -11.72 -8.66 2.72
C SER A 249 -11.19 -10.08 2.71
N VAL A 250 -12.03 -11.02 2.27
CA VAL A 250 -11.68 -12.43 2.28
C VAL A 250 -11.82 -13.03 0.88
N VAL A 251 -10.89 -13.93 0.54
CA VAL A 251 -11.05 -14.85 -0.59
C VAL A 251 -11.09 -16.27 -0.04
N TRP A 252 -12.19 -16.95 -0.33
CA TRP A 252 -12.42 -18.32 0.09
C TRP A 252 -11.88 -19.32 -0.92
N SER A 253 -11.37 -20.44 -0.41
CA SER A 253 -11.20 -21.65 -1.21
C SER A 253 -12.56 -22.15 -1.74
N PRO A 254 -12.61 -22.80 -2.91
CA PRO A 254 -13.84 -23.40 -3.43
C PRO A 254 -14.48 -24.41 -2.47
N SER A 255 -13.68 -25.09 -1.65
CA SER A 255 -14.14 -26.03 -0.62
C SER A 255 -14.69 -25.35 0.64
N GLY A 256 -14.44 -24.05 0.81
CA GLY A 256 -14.76 -23.30 2.02
C GLY A 256 -13.92 -23.67 3.25
N LYS A 257 -12.91 -24.54 3.09
CA LYS A 257 -12.05 -25.03 4.19
C LYS A 257 -10.84 -24.15 4.48
N ALA A 258 -10.56 -23.19 3.60
CA ALA A 258 -9.51 -22.20 3.78
C ALA A 258 -9.91 -20.82 3.24
N ALA A 259 -9.26 -19.78 3.75
CA ALA A 259 -9.50 -18.40 3.38
C ALA A 259 -8.26 -17.50 3.49
N VAL A 260 -8.05 -16.60 2.54
CA VAL A 260 -7.02 -15.55 2.61
C VAL A 260 -7.68 -14.22 2.99
N ALA A 261 -7.32 -13.68 4.15
CA ALA A 261 -7.75 -12.35 4.60
C ALA A 261 -6.73 -11.29 4.15
N TYR A 262 -7.21 -10.27 3.42
CA TYR A 262 -6.34 -9.28 2.78
C TYR A 262 -6.98 -7.90 2.71
N ARG A 263 -6.20 -6.88 2.38
CA ARG A 263 -6.68 -5.52 2.12
C ARG A 263 -5.93 -4.90 0.96
N VAL A 264 -6.60 -4.06 0.19
CA VAL A 264 -5.95 -3.33 -0.91
C VAL A 264 -5.52 -1.93 -0.45
N VAL A 265 -4.20 -1.70 -0.35
CA VAL A 265 -3.62 -0.41 0.03
C VAL A 265 -2.67 0.07 -1.07
N GLY A 266 -2.96 1.24 -1.65
CA GLY A 266 -2.09 1.81 -2.68
C GLY A 266 -1.90 0.93 -3.93
N GLY A 267 -2.83 0.02 -4.23
CA GLY A 267 -2.71 -0.95 -5.33
C GLY A 267 -1.84 -2.17 -5.02
N VAL A 268 -1.54 -2.41 -3.75
CA VAL A 268 -1.00 -3.67 -3.23
C VAL A 268 -2.15 -4.42 -2.55
N ALA A 269 -2.39 -5.66 -2.95
CA ALA A 269 -3.28 -6.58 -2.24
C ALA A 269 -2.44 -7.25 -1.15
N LEU A 270 -2.58 -6.75 0.07
CA LEU A 270 -1.76 -7.14 1.22
C LEU A 270 -2.55 -8.16 2.06
N ALA A 271 -2.15 -9.42 2.00
CA ALA A 271 -2.63 -10.47 2.90
C ALA A 271 -1.93 -10.37 4.26
N SER A 272 -2.65 -10.76 5.31
CA SER A 272 -2.21 -10.71 6.70
C SER A 272 -1.95 -12.12 7.20
N GLY A 273 -0.69 -12.49 7.35
CA GLY A 273 -0.28 -13.80 7.85
C GLY A 273 -0.67 -14.95 6.93
N ASP A 274 -0.94 -16.09 7.57
CA ASP A 274 -1.24 -17.35 6.91
C ASP A 274 -2.70 -17.38 6.40
N PRO A 275 -3.00 -18.18 5.37
CA PRO A 275 -4.40 -18.51 5.09
C PRO A 275 -5.03 -19.19 6.32
N LEU A 276 -6.24 -18.79 6.68
CA LEU A 276 -6.99 -19.47 7.73
C LEU A 276 -7.55 -20.79 7.22
N GLY A 277 -7.60 -21.80 8.10
CA GLY A 277 -8.22 -23.10 7.84
C GLY A 277 -7.22 -24.21 7.54
N ASP A 278 -7.68 -25.25 6.86
CA ASP A 278 -6.94 -26.47 6.57
C ASP A 278 -5.76 -26.21 5.60
N PRO A 279 -4.49 -26.52 5.96
CA PRO A 279 -3.34 -26.36 5.08
C PRO A 279 -3.47 -27.06 3.73
N GLU A 280 -4.17 -28.19 3.65
CA GLU A 280 -4.42 -28.88 2.38
C GLU A 280 -5.31 -28.06 1.43
N ALA A 281 -6.16 -27.19 1.99
CA ALA A 281 -7.05 -26.32 1.24
C ALA A 281 -6.45 -24.92 0.96
N TRP A 282 -5.30 -24.56 1.55
CA TRP A 282 -4.65 -23.27 1.34
C TRP A 282 -4.39 -22.92 -0.14
N PRO A 283 -3.86 -23.84 -0.99
CA PRO A 283 -3.70 -23.56 -2.42
C PRO A 283 -5.01 -23.10 -3.08
N GLY A 284 -6.12 -23.71 -2.67
CA GLY A 284 -7.45 -23.38 -3.16
C GLY A 284 -7.91 -21.97 -2.79
N ALA A 285 -7.37 -21.34 -1.75
CA ALA A 285 -7.66 -19.93 -1.41
C ALA A 285 -6.60 -18.97 -1.99
N ILE A 286 -5.33 -19.40 -2.07
CA ILE A 286 -4.21 -18.61 -2.59
C ILE A 286 -4.38 -18.34 -4.09
N GLU A 287 -4.73 -19.36 -4.88
CA GLU A 287 -4.87 -19.19 -6.33
C GLU A 287 -5.96 -18.18 -6.72
N PRO A 288 -7.21 -18.28 -6.21
CA PRO A 288 -8.24 -17.28 -6.50
C PRO A 288 -7.86 -15.88 -6.02
N TRP A 289 -7.15 -15.76 -4.90
CA TRP A 289 -6.67 -14.47 -4.41
C TRP A 289 -5.63 -13.85 -5.36
N LEU A 290 -4.67 -14.63 -5.81
CA LEU A 290 -3.68 -14.19 -6.81
C LEU A 290 -4.35 -13.86 -8.15
N ASP A 291 -5.35 -14.64 -8.58
CA ASP A 291 -6.15 -14.34 -9.77
C ASP A 291 -6.92 -13.04 -9.64
N GLN A 292 -7.49 -12.79 -8.47
CA GLN A 292 -8.18 -11.53 -8.20
C GLN A 292 -7.20 -10.35 -8.20
N ALA A 293 -6.01 -10.50 -7.61
CA ALA A 293 -4.96 -9.49 -7.66
C ALA A 293 -4.54 -9.20 -9.11
N ARG A 294 -4.33 -10.24 -9.92
CA ARG A 294 -4.06 -10.14 -11.37
C ARG A 294 -5.20 -9.41 -12.08
N ALA A 295 -6.44 -9.83 -11.91
CA ALA A 295 -7.61 -9.28 -12.59
C ALA A 295 -7.78 -7.76 -12.35
N HIS A 296 -7.33 -7.25 -11.21
CA HIS A 296 -7.39 -5.82 -10.85
C HIS A 296 -6.07 -5.06 -11.03
N GLY A 297 -4.99 -5.75 -11.43
CA GLY A 297 -3.65 -5.17 -11.53
C GLY A 297 -3.09 -4.72 -10.18
N TRP A 298 -3.45 -5.43 -9.10
CA TRP A 298 -2.84 -5.27 -7.78
C TRP A 298 -1.56 -6.08 -7.69
N ILE A 299 -0.63 -5.59 -6.89
CA ILE A 299 0.58 -6.34 -6.53
C ILE A 299 0.24 -7.20 -5.31
N PRO A 300 0.30 -8.55 -5.42
CA PRO A 300 0.10 -9.40 -4.25
C PRO A 300 1.31 -9.32 -3.31
N ALA A 301 1.04 -9.22 -2.02
CA ALA A 301 2.04 -9.32 -0.97
C ALA A 301 1.42 -9.95 0.28
N VAL A 302 2.20 -10.70 1.04
CA VAL A 302 1.77 -11.31 2.31
C VAL A 302 2.70 -10.80 3.40
N MET A 303 2.15 -10.27 4.49
CA MET A 303 2.95 -9.79 5.62
C MET A 303 2.76 -10.71 6.83
N GLY A 304 3.87 -11.14 7.42
CA GLY A 304 3.83 -11.88 8.69
C GLY A 304 3.49 -13.37 8.51
N ALA A 305 3.73 -13.94 7.33
CA ALA A 305 3.49 -15.37 7.10
C ALA A 305 4.46 -16.21 7.93
N SER A 306 4.01 -17.35 8.45
CA SER A 306 4.85 -18.40 9.01
C SER A 306 5.76 -19.02 7.93
N GLU A 307 6.71 -19.84 8.35
CA GLU A 307 7.53 -20.64 7.42
C GLU A 307 6.68 -21.67 6.64
N GLU A 308 5.68 -22.28 7.29
CA GLU A 308 4.78 -23.26 6.66
C GLU A 308 3.99 -22.62 5.51
N ALA A 309 3.29 -21.50 5.78
CA ALA A 309 2.56 -20.79 4.75
C ALA A 309 3.49 -20.17 3.71
N GLY A 310 4.65 -19.65 4.13
CA GLY A 310 5.70 -19.17 3.22
C GLY A 310 6.08 -20.21 2.17
N THR A 311 6.23 -21.47 2.56
CA THR A 311 6.53 -22.58 1.66
C THR A 311 5.40 -22.85 0.67
N VAL A 312 4.14 -22.76 1.10
CA VAL A 312 2.98 -22.95 0.21
C VAL A 312 2.86 -21.79 -0.78
N TYR A 313 2.93 -20.54 -0.30
CA TYR A 313 2.92 -19.35 -1.14
C TYR A 313 4.06 -19.34 -2.18
N ALA A 314 5.25 -19.87 -1.83
CA ALA A 314 6.36 -19.99 -2.76
C ALA A 314 6.06 -20.91 -3.96
N ARG A 315 5.30 -21.98 -3.74
CA ARG A 315 4.81 -22.85 -4.84
C ARG A 315 3.87 -22.11 -5.80
N HIS A 316 3.26 -21.00 -5.37
CA HIS A 316 2.42 -20.14 -6.19
C HIS A 316 3.15 -18.90 -6.75
N GLY A 317 4.49 -18.88 -6.71
CA GLY A 317 5.32 -17.87 -7.38
C GLY A 317 5.58 -16.61 -6.57
N LEU A 318 5.48 -16.67 -5.25
CA LEU A 318 5.93 -15.62 -4.34
C LEU A 318 7.32 -15.94 -3.78
N ASP A 319 8.24 -15.00 -3.83
CA ASP A 319 9.50 -15.08 -3.11
C ASP A 319 9.31 -14.67 -1.65
N ALA A 320 10.13 -15.23 -0.76
CA ALA A 320 10.10 -14.94 0.66
C ALA A 320 11.28 -14.05 1.08
N LEU A 321 11.01 -13.09 1.95
CA LEU A 321 12.01 -12.35 2.69
C LEU A 321 11.68 -12.41 4.17
N GLU A 322 12.65 -12.78 4.99
CA GLU A 322 12.49 -12.78 6.44
C GLU A 322 12.25 -11.35 6.94
N LEU A 323 11.09 -11.16 7.56
CA LEU A 323 10.61 -9.86 8.04
C LEU A 323 11.07 -9.62 9.48
N GLY A 324 11.22 -10.65 10.30
CA GLY A 324 11.54 -10.57 11.73
C GLY A 324 11.07 -11.82 12.45
N ASP A 325 11.02 -11.75 13.78
CA ASP A 325 10.59 -12.88 14.61
C ASP A 325 9.49 -12.50 15.58
N GLU A 326 8.60 -13.44 15.83
CA GLU A 326 7.61 -13.37 16.89
C GLU A 326 8.17 -13.93 18.20
N ALA A 327 7.84 -13.28 19.32
CA ALA A 327 8.25 -13.71 20.65
C ALA A 327 7.15 -14.55 21.30
N LEU A 328 7.33 -15.88 21.30
CA LEU A 328 6.42 -16.83 21.93
C LEU A 328 6.94 -17.25 23.30
N VAL A 329 6.10 -17.20 24.32
CA VAL A 329 6.46 -17.63 25.68
C VAL A 329 5.62 -18.85 26.07
N GLU A 330 6.30 -19.96 26.32
CA GLU A 330 5.72 -21.16 26.92
C GLU A 330 5.52 -20.96 28.43
N VAL A 331 4.27 -21.01 28.88
CA VAL A 331 3.90 -20.82 30.29
C VAL A 331 4.52 -21.92 31.17
N ALA A 332 4.75 -23.10 30.62
CA ALA A 332 5.38 -24.21 31.33
C ALA A 332 6.86 -23.94 31.66
N GLU A 333 7.57 -23.22 30.80
CA GLU A 333 9.00 -22.96 30.92
C GLU A 333 9.32 -21.62 31.61
N PHE A 334 8.33 -20.73 31.69
CA PHE A 334 8.53 -19.43 32.33
C PHE A 334 8.71 -19.56 33.85
N THR A 335 9.79 -18.95 34.36
CA THR A 335 10.04 -18.82 35.80
C THR A 335 10.71 -17.48 36.08
N LEU A 336 10.39 -16.89 37.24
CA LEU A 336 11.11 -15.72 37.76
C LEU A 336 12.36 -16.10 38.55
N GLU A 337 12.62 -17.40 38.75
CA GLU A 337 13.76 -17.88 39.53
C GLU A 337 15.08 -17.86 38.73
N GLY A 338 16.19 -18.03 39.45
CA GLY A 338 17.52 -18.06 38.84
C GLY A 338 18.17 -16.70 38.63
N ARG A 339 19.46 -16.75 38.27
CA ARG A 339 20.35 -15.58 38.13
C ARG A 339 19.97 -14.70 36.95
N ALA A 340 19.59 -15.31 35.83
CA ALA A 340 19.25 -14.57 34.61
C ALA A 340 17.97 -13.75 34.74
N MET A 341 17.02 -14.20 35.56
CA MET A 341 15.75 -13.49 35.80
C MET A 341 15.84 -12.45 36.92
N ARG A 342 17.03 -12.21 37.50
CA ARG A 342 17.20 -11.29 38.63
C ARG A 342 16.68 -9.88 38.32
N THR A 343 17.03 -9.33 37.16
CA THR A 343 16.62 -7.98 36.76
C THR A 343 15.11 -7.87 36.58
N VAL A 344 14.51 -8.85 35.87
CA VAL A 344 13.07 -8.95 35.63
C VAL A 344 12.31 -9.08 36.95
N ARG A 345 12.77 -9.98 37.84
CA ARG A 345 12.20 -10.18 39.18
C ARG A 345 12.32 -8.93 40.06
N GLN A 346 13.43 -8.19 39.99
CA GLN A 346 13.59 -6.94 40.73
C GLN A 346 12.65 -5.85 40.21
N ALA A 347 12.49 -5.71 38.90
CA ALA A 347 11.55 -4.78 38.28
C ALA A 347 10.11 -5.10 38.65
N HIS A 348 9.71 -6.37 38.53
CA HIS A 348 8.41 -6.89 38.96
C HIS A 348 8.12 -6.56 40.43
N ASN A 349 9.02 -6.93 41.33
CA ASN A 349 8.83 -6.71 42.77
C ASN A 349 8.83 -5.22 43.15
N ARG A 350 9.52 -4.36 42.39
CA ARG A 350 9.48 -2.91 42.60
C ARG A 350 8.09 -2.36 42.30
N VAL A 351 7.51 -2.71 41.14
CA VAL A 351 6.16 -2.27 40.75
C VAL A 351 5.13 -2.82 41.73
N ARG A 352 5.22 -4.11 42.10
CA ARG A 352 4.34 -4.71 43.10
C ARG A 352 4.42 -4.02 44.47
N ARG A 353 5.62 -3.66 44.93
CA ARG A 353 5.81 -2.93 46.21
C ARG A 353 5.26 -1.51 46.18
N ALA A 354 5.16 -0.89 45.00
CA ALA A 354 4.53 0.41 44.83
C ALA A 354 2.98 0.33 44.87
N GLY A 355 2.41 -0.85 45.09
CA GLY A 355 0.97 -1.05 45.29
C GLY A 355 0.18 -1.26 44.00
N TYR A 356 0.85 -1.44 42.86
CA TYR A 356 0.17 -1.79 41.62
C TYR A 356 -0.39 -3.22 41.67
N ALA A 357 -1.57 -3.39 41.11
CA ALA A 357 -2.27 -4.68 41.02
C ALA A 357 -2.79 -4.93 39.60
N VAL A 358 -2.81 -6.20 39.19
CA VAL A 358 -3.30 -6.61 37.86
C VAL A 358 -4.55 -7.49 38.02
N ARG A 359 -5.62 -7.08 37.35
CA ARG A 359 -6.81 -7.92 37.15
C ARG A 359 -6.76 -8.51 35.75
N ILE A 360 -7.11 -9.79 35.65
CA ILE A 360 -7.11 -10.54 34.40
C ILE A 360 -8.52 -11.10 34.25
N ARG A 361 -9.21 -10.76 33.15
CA ARG A 361 -10.59 -11.17 32.89
C ARG A 361 -10.80 -11.44 31.41
N ARG A 362 -11.69 -12.36 31.08
CA ARG A 362 -12.20 -12.48 29.71
C ARG A 362 -13.12 -11.30 29.41
N HIS A 363 -13.19 -10.87 28.15
CA HIS A 363 -14.05 -9.76 27.76
C HIS A 363 -15.53 -10.05 28.08
N GLU A 364 -15.96 -11.30 27.97
CA GLU A 364 -17.32 -11.74 28.34
C GLU A 364 -17.66 -11.62 29.84
N GLU A 365 -16.64 -11.54 30.70
CA GLU A 365 -16.79 -11.37 32.15
C GLU A 365 -16.89 -9.90 32.57
N ILE A 366 -16.64 -8.97 31.64
CA ILE A 366 -16.61 -7.53 31.91
C ILE A 366 -17.99 -6.93 31.55
N PRO A 367 -18.71 -6.33 32.52
CA PRO A 367 -19.97 -5.65 32.25
C PRO A 367 -19.82 -4.57 31.18
N ALA A 368 -20.82 -4.41 30.30
CA ALA A 368 -20.75 -3.49 29.16
C ALA A 368 -20.41 -2.04 29.53
N VAL A 369 -20.90 -1.55 30.68
CA VAL A 369 -20.61 -0.20 31.19
C VAL A 369 -19.14 -0.06 31.59
N GLU A 370 -18.59 -1.10 32.23
CA GLU A 370 -17.18 -1.14 32.60
C GLU A 370 -16.31 -1.23 31.36
N MET A 371 -16.64 -2.13 30.42
CA MET A 371 -15.94 -2.26 29.14
C MET A 371 -15.91 -0.94 28.37
N ALA A 372 -17.03 -0.21 28.29
CA ALA A 372 -17.06 1.11 27.65
C ALA A 372 -16.10 2.12 28.30
N THR A 373 -15.93 2.04 29.62
CA THR A 373 -14.96 2.87 30.36
C THR A 373 -13.52 2.47 30.03
N LEU A 374 -13.23 1.17 29.95
CA LEU A 374 -11.91 0.66 29.56
C LEU A 374 -11.55 1.06 28.13
N VAL A 375 -12.48 0.91 27.18
CA VAL A 375 -12.31 1.33 25.78
C VAL A 375 -12.01 2.82 25.71
N LYS A 376 -12.78 3.66 26.42
CA LYS A 376 -12.52 5.11 26.49
C LYS A 376 -11.13 5.43 27.02
N ARG A 377 -10.68 4.76 28.09
CA ARG A 377 -9.32 4.95 28.63
C ARG A 377 -8.25 4.52 27.64
N ALA A 378 -8.44 3.39 26.96
CA ALA A 378 -7.55 2.93 25.90
C ALA A 378 -7.47 3.92 24.73
N ASP A 379 -8.58 4.60 24.41
CA ASP A 379 -8.66 5.66 23.42
C ASP A 379 -7.94 6.94 23.86
N ASP A 380 -8.14 7.37 25.11
CA ASP A 380 -7.51 8.57 25.70
C ASP A 380 -5.98 8.43 25.77
N TRP A 381 -5.48 7.22 25.99
CA TRP A 381 -4.04 6.90 26.01
C TRP A 381 -3.44 6.60 24.64
N ARG A 382 -4.20 6.78 23.55
CA ARG A 382 -3.71 6.55 22.19
C ARG A 382 -2.75 7.66 21.74
N ASP A 383 -1.63 7.27 21.15
CA ASP A 383 -0.73 8.18 20.45
C ASP A 383 -1.13 8.36 18.97
N GLY A 384 -2.01 9.34 18.70
CA GLY A 384 -2.46 9.72 17.35
C GLY A 384 -3.97 9.53 17.13
N ALA A 385 -4.46 9.93 15.96
CA ALA A 385 -5.90 9.93 15.65
C ALA A 385 -6.42 8.58 15.10
N THR A 386 -5.54 7.69 14.65
CA THR A 386 -5.91 6.39 14.06
C THR A 386 -5.31 5.21 14.82
N GLU A 387 -6.07 4.12 14.94
CA GLU A 387 -5.60 2.86 15.53
C GLU A 387 -4.50 2.24 14.64
N ARG A 388 -3.32 2.02 15.23
CA ARG A 388 -2.17 1.41 14.54
C ARG A 388 -2.36 -0.10 14.44
N GLY A 389 -1.71 -0.70 13.45
CA GLY A 389 -1.72 -2.12 13.18
C GLY A 389 -2.58 -2.49 11.96
N PHE A 390 -2.30 -3.62 11.31
CA PHE A 390 -3.12 -4.29 10.28
C PHE A 390 -3.00 -5.81 10.38
N SER A 391 -1.78 -6.31 10.43
CA SER A 391 -1.51 -7.76 10.50
C SER A 391 -1.59 -8.27 11.93
N MET A 392 -1.42 -7.37 12.90
CA MET A 392 -1.20 -7.70 14.33
C MET A 392 -2.00 -6.78 15.27
N ALA A 393 -3.11 -6.25 14.78
CA ALA A 393 -4.09 -5.53 15.60
C ALA A 393 -5.49 -5.78 15.05
N LEU A 394 -6.40 -6.18 15.92
CA LEU A 394 -7.80 -6.44 15.63
C LEU A 394 -8.56 -5.13 15.44
N GLY A 395 -8.22 -4.10 16.23
CA GLY A 395 -8.69 -2.73 16.06
C GLY A 395 -10.17 -2.52 16.40
N ARG A 396 -10.74 -3.37 17.26
CA ARG A 396 -12.15 -3.32 17.71
C ARG A 396 -12.32 -3.79 19.16
N LEU A 397 -11.51 -3.23 20.06
CA LEU A 397 -11.56 -3.56 21.49
C LEU A 397 -12.99 -3.43 22.03
N GLY A 398 -13.44 -4.43 22.79
CA GLY A 398 -14.78 -4.44 23.42
C GLY A 398 -15.94 -4.87 22.51
N ASP A 399 -15.68 -5.36 21.29
CA ASP A 399 -16.72 -5.98 20.45
C ASP A 399 -17.34 -7.18 21.17
N ALA A 400 -18.67 -7.23 21.25
CA ALA A 400 -19.41 -8.30 21.92
C ALA A 400 -19.17 -9.69 21.30
N ARG A 401 -18.75 -9.76 20.04
CA ARG A 401 -18.39 -11.02 19.36
C ARG A 401 -17.00 -11.54 19.79
N ASP A 402 -16.21 -10.75 20.49
CA ASP A 402 -14.84 -11.06 20.92
C ASP A 402 -14.76 -11.35 22.43
N GLY A 403 -15.79 -12.01 22.98
CA GLY A 403 -15.89 -12.35 24.41
C GLY A 403 -14.74 -13.20 24.97
N ARG A 404 -14.11 -14.03 24.13
CA ARG A 404 -12.95 -14.87 24.50
C ARG A 404 -11.63 -14.12 24.58
N CYS A 405 -11.55 -12.86 24.14
CA CYS A 405 -10.36 -12.05 24.34
C CYS A 405 -10.11 -11.80 25.83
N VAL A 406 -8.85 -11.62 26.20
CA VAL A 406 -8.43 -11.44 27.61
C VAL A 406 -7.96 -10.01 27.81
N MET A 407 -8.52 -9.36 28.82
CA MET A 407 -8.16 -8.02 29.25
C MET A 407 -7.30 -8.08 30.51
N LEU A 408 -6.20 -7.33 30.51
CA LEU A 408 -5.41 -7.04 31.69
C LEU A 408 -5.55 -5.58 32.07
N GLU A 409 -5.91 -5.34 33.32
CA GLU A 409 -6.12 -4.02 33.90
C GLU A 409 -5.10 -3.82 35.01
N CYS A 410 -4.24 -2.81 34.88
CA CYS A 410 -3.30 -2.44 35.93
C CYS A 410 -3.81 -1.20 36.65
N THR A 411 -4.07 -1.33 37.95
CA THR A 411 -4.42 -0.21 38.83
C THR A 411 -3.26 0.13 39.76
N ASP A 412 -3.14 1.39 40.16
CA ASP A 412 -2.18 1.81 41.19
C ASP A 412 -2.68 1.52 42.62
N ALA A 413 -1.92 1.97 43.62
CA ALA A 413 -2.24 1.78 45.04
C ALA A 413 -3.55 2.46 45.49
N VAL A 414 -4.03 3.47 44.76
CA VAL A 414 -5.27 4.21 45.05
C VAL A 414 -6.45 3.59 44.30
N GLY A 415 -6.18 2.68 43.35
CA GLY A 415 -7.18 1.98 42.55
C GLY A 415 -7.43 2.61 41.19
N ASP A 416 -6.66 3.63 40.80
CA ASP A 416 -6.79 4.26 39.49
C ASP A 416 -6.19 3.38 38.41
N LEU A 417 -6.91 3.22 37.30
CA LEU A 417 -6.43 2.48 36.14
C LEU A 417 -5.27 3.24 35.47
N LYS A 418 -4.12 2.58 35.32
CA LYS A 418 -2.89 3.14 34.74
C LYS A 418 -2.41 2.45 33.47
N ALA A 419 -2.84 1.22 33.21
CA ALA A 419 -2.53 0.53 31.97
C ALA A 419 -3.54 -0.57 31.61
N LEU A 420 -3.64 -0.85 30.33
CA LEU A 420 -4.50 -1.87 29.72
C LEU A 420 -3.71 -2.67 28.70
N LEU A 421 -3.76 -3.99 28.79
CA LEU A 421 -3.34 -4.89 27.71
C LEU A 421 -4.53 -5.73 27.28
N SER A 422 -4.71 -5.96 25.97
CA SER A 422 -5.70 -6.91 25.46
C SER A 422 -5.03 -7.96 24.60
N PHE A 423 -5.46 -9.21 24.77
CA PHE A 423 -4.97 -10.38 24.06
C PHE A 423 -6.13 -11.05 23.32
N VAL A 424 -5.88 -11.43 22.07
CA VAL A 424 -6.81 -12.24 21.28
C VAL A 424 -6.52 -13.74 21.47
N PRO A 425 -7.53 -14.61 21.29
CA PRO A 425 -7.33 -16.05 21.34
C PRO A 425 -6.39 -16.55 20.24
N TRP A 426 -5.46 -17.43 20.62
CA TRP A 426 -4.68 -18.27 19.72
C TRP A 426 -5.05 -19.73 20.01
N GLY A 427 -6.03 -20.24 19.27
CA GLY A 427 -6.66 -21.52 19.60
C GLY A 427 -7.31 -21.54 20.99
N PRO A 428 -7.49 -22.73 21.59
CA PRO A 428 -8.11 -22.88 22.91
C PRO A 428 -7.19 -22.54 24.09
N HIS A 429 -5.86 -22.62 23.90
CA HIS A 429 -4.87 -22.54 24.98
C HIS A 429 -3.81 -21.44 24.80
N GLY A 430 -3.85 -20.68 23.71
CA GLY A 430 -2.91 -19.61 23.43
C GLY A 430 -3.53 -18.22 23.53
N LEU A 431 -2.70 -17.22 23.80
CA LEU A 431 -3.05 -15.80 23.72
C LEU A 431 -2.06 -15.06 22.82
N SER A 432 -2.54 -14.08 22.06
CA SER A 432 -1.69 -13.21 21.23
C SER A 432 -1.97 -11.75 21.53
N LEU A 433 -0.92 -10.97 21.76
CA LEU A 433 -1.04 -9.58 22.20
C LEU A 433 -1.60 -8.69 21.08
N ASP A 434 -2.78 -8.09 21.31
CA ASP A 434 -3.47 -7.21 20.38
C ASP A 434 -3.23 -5.73 20.70
N LEU A 435 -3.44 -5.35 21.96
CA LEU A 435 -3.44 -3.96 22.38
C LEU A 435 -2.53 -3.74 23.59
N MET A 436 -1.77 -2.65 23.55
CA MET A 436 -1.01 -2.14 24.69
C MET A 436 -1.29 -0.66 24.86
N ARG A 437 -1.83 -0.27 26.02
CA ARG A 437 -2.09 1.13 26.39
C ARG A 437 -1.65 1.37 27.82
N ARG A 438 -1.07 2.55 28.06
CA ARG A 438 -0.70 3.00 29.40
C ARG A 438 -0.90 4.50 29.51
N ASP A 439 -1.21 4.92 30.72
CA ASP A 439 -1.20 6.33 31.09
C ASP A 439 0.20 6.92 30.85
N ARG A 440 0.26 8.14 30.33
CA ARG A 440 1.53 8.83 30.03
C ARG A 440 2.30 9.14 31.30
N ASP A 441 1.58 9.39 32.39
CA ASP A 441 2.14 9.71 33.70
C ASP A 441 2.40 8.46 34.56
N SER A 442 2.27 7.26 33.97
CA SER A 442 2.50 6.00 34.69
C SER A 442 3.98 5.66 34.90
N ASP A 443 4.25 4.89 35.95
CA ASP A 443 5.58 4.39 36.28
C ASP A 443 6.19 3.50 35.19
N ASN A 444 7.52 3.55 35.06
CA ASN A 444 8.23 2.70 34.13
C ASN A 444 8.18 1.22 34.54
N GLY A 445 7.81 0.37 33.60
CA GLY A 445 7.79 -1.09 33.77
C GLY A 445 6.41 -1.69 34.04
N LEU A 446 5.32 -0.91 34.00
CA LEU A 446 3.96 -1.46 34.18
C LEU A 446 3.61 -2.53 33.16
N VAL A 447 3.92 -2.31 31.88
CA VAL A 447 3.70 -3.32 30.83
C VAL A 447 4.43 -4.62 31.15
N GLU A 448 5.68 -4.52 31.63
CA GLU A 448 6.45 -5.70 31.99
C GLU A 448 5.83 -6.44 33.17
N PHE A 449 5.41 -5.69 34.19
CA PHE A 449 4.70 -6.22 35.34
C PHE A 449 3.42 -6.95 34.93
N MET A 450 2.60 -6.35 34.05
CA MET A 450 1.36 -6.96 33.55
C MET A 450 1.61 -8.25 32.78
N VAL A 451 2.60 -8.29 31.88
CA VAL A 451 2.96 -9.50 31.13
C VAL A 451 3.44 -10.61 32.08
N ILE A 452 4.21 -10.27 33.11
CA ILE A 452 4.67 -11.27 34.10
C ILE A 452 3.51 -11.80 34.92
N GLU A 453 2.61 -10.92 35.39
CA GLU A 453 1.40 -11.33 36.12
C GLU A 453 0.51 -12.24 35.26
N LEU A 454 0.40 -11.97 33.95
CA LEU A 454 -0.25 -12.89 33.00
C LEU A 454 0.43 -14.25 33.01
N LEU A 455 1.75 -14.31 32.79
CA LEU A 455 2.48 -15.57 32.68
C LEU A 455 2.44 -16.39 33.98
N LEU A 456 2.49 -15.74 35.14
CA LEU A 456 2.39 -16.40 36.44
C LEU A 456 0.99 -17.00 36.69
N ARG A 457 -0.06 -16.35 36.19
CA ARG A 457 -1.47 -16.73 36.43
C ARG A 457 -2.12 -17.40 35.21
N ALA A 458 -1.41 -17.55 34.10
CA ALA A 458 -1.92 -18.11 32.85
C ALA A 458 -2.52 -19.51 33.02
N ARG A 459 -1.93 -20.33 33.92
CA ARG A 459 -2.44 -21.66 34.25
C ARG A 459 -3.84 -21.64 34.89
N GLU A 460 -4.19 -20.58 35.62
CA GLU A 460 -5.53 -20.40 36.21
C GLU A 460 -6.62 -20.30 35.12
N MET A 461 -6.24 -19.84 33.92
CA MET A 461 -7.13 -19.69 32.76
C MET A 461 -6.96 -20.80 31.72
N GLY A 462 -6.14 -21.82 31.99
CA GLY A 462 -5.85 -22.90 31.03
C GLY A 462 -5.01 -22.46 29.82
N ILE A 463 -4.24 -21.37 29.95
CA ILE A 463 -3.35 -20.84 28.92
C ILE A 463 -1.97 -21.48 29.04
N THR A 464 -1.46 -22.01 27.93
CA THR A 464 -0.15 -22.67 27.83
C THR A 464 0.88 -21.83 27.09
N GLN A 465 0.44 -20.95 26.19
CA GLN A 465 1.31 -20.18 25.31
C GLN A 465 0.85 -18.73 25.18
N VAL A 466 1.80 -17.81 25.13
CA VAL A 466 1.52 -16.38 24.93
C VAL A 466 2.46 -15.81 23.88
N SER A 467 1.90 -15.26 22.81
CA SER A 467 2.62 -14.39 21.88
C SER A 467 2.64 -12.95 22.39
N LEU A 468 3.85 -12.40 22.52
CA LEU A 468 4.10 -11.01 22.89
C LEU A 468 4.26 -10.10 21.66
N ASN A 469 3.68 -10.52 20.54
CA ASN A 469 3.72 -9.84 19.25
C ASN A 469 5.14 -9.78 18.65
N PHE A 470 5.21 -9.22 17.45
CA PHE A 470 6.31 -9.34 16.51
C PHE A 470 7.41 -8.29 16.72
N ALA A 471 8.65 -8.76 16.75
CA ALA A 471 9.83 -7.92 16.60
C ALA A 471 10.28 -7.94 15.13
N MET A 472 9.85 -6.92 14.38
CA MET A 472 10.35 -6.62 13.03
C MET A 472 11.91 -6.63 13.01
N PHE A 473 12.49 -7.41 12.11
CA PHE A 473 13.88 -7.33 11.61
C PHE A 473 15.05 -7.81 12.51
N ARG A 474 14.93 -8.87 13.32
CA ARG A 474 16.11 -9.52 13.97
C ARG A 474 17.13 -10.08 12.97
N SER A 475 16.65 -10.75 11.93
CA SER A 475 17.47 -11.55 11.00
C SER A 475 18.53 -10.78 10.21
N VAL A 476 18.27 -9.49 9.95
CA VAL A 476 19.18 -8.61 9.22
C VAL A 476 20.43 -8.28 10.05
N PHE A 477 20.32 -8.33 11.39
CA PHE A 477 21.44 -8.06 12.30
C PHE A 477 22.22 -9.31 12.72
N GLU A 478 21.60 -10.49 12.78
CA GLU A 478 22.31 -11.74 13.15
C GLU A 478 22.95 -12.46 11.94
N ARG A 479 22.33 -12.44 10.75
CA ARG A 479 22.87 -13.13 9.55
C ARG A 479 23.70 -12.25 8.62
N GLY A 480 23.73 -10.94 8.85
CA GLY A 480 24.49 -9.96 8.05
C GLY A 480 26.01 -10.10 8.09
N GLY A 481 26.54 -11.05 8.87
CA GLY A 481 27.98 -11.30 9.01
C GLY A 481 28.56 -12.45 8.18
N ARG A 482 27.74 -13.32 7.56
CA ARG A 482 28.27 -14.49 6.84
C ARG A 482 27.51 -14.75 5.53
N LEU A 483 28.22 -14.48 4.42
CA LEU A 483 28.01 -14.97 3.03
C LEU A 483 26.96 -14.25 2.15
N GLY A 484 27.46 -13.57 1.10
CA GLY A 484 26.78 -13.42 -0.20
C GLY A 484 25.62 -12.43 -0.36
N ALA A 485 25.78 -11.14 -0.04
CA ALA A 485 24.71 -10.14 -0.20
C ALA A 485 24.40 -9.79 -1.67
N GLY A 486 23.36 -10.40 -2.25
CA GLY A 486 22.80 -10.01 -3.55
C GLY A 486 22.23 -8.56 -3.58
N PRO A 487 21.95 -7.99 -4.76
CA PRO A 487 21.40 -6.62 -4.91
C PRO A 487 20.11 -6.38 -4.12
N VAL A 488 19.29 -7.41 -3.93
CA VAL A 488 18.01 -7.37 -3.21
C VAL A 488 18.22 -7.03 -1.74
N LEU A 489 19.19 -7.67 -1.08
CA LEU A 489 19.48 -7.45 0.35
C LEU A 489 20.05 -6.04 0.59
N ARG A 490 20.79 -5.47 -0.38
CA ARG A 490 21.30 -4.09 -0.33
C ARG A 490 20.20 -3.04 -0.46
N LEU A 491 19.27 -3.21 -1.40
CA LEU A 491 18.11 -2.32 -1.53
C LEU A 491 17.22 -2.39 -0.28
N TRP A 492 17.03 -3.58 0.27
CA TRP A 492 16.35 -3.77 1.55
C TRP A 492 17.07 -3.08 2.69
N ARG A 493 18.39 -3.27 2.85
CA ARG A 493 19.18 -2.56 3.88
C ARG A 493 19.03 -1.04 3.78
N SER A 494 18.95 -0.48 2.58
CA SER A 494 18.71 0.96 2.37
C SER A 494 17.30 1.39 2.81
N LEU A 495 16.26 0.66 2.41
CA LEU A 495 14.88 0.88 2.90
C LEU A 495 14.81 0.73 4.42
N LEU A 496 15.48 -0.26 4.99
CA LEU A 496 15.54 -0.55 6.43
C LEU A 496 16.21 0.58 7.22
N SER A 497 17.32 1.14 6.71
CA SER A 497 17.98 2.30 7.33
C SER A 497 17.14 3.58 7.26
N PHE A 498 16.25 3.68 6.27
CA PHE A 498 15.30 4.77 6.15
C PHE A 498 14.13 4.62 7.14
N PHE A 499 13.62 3.41 7.33
CA PHE A 499 12.57 3.13 8.33
C PHE A 499 13.08 3.03 9.77
N SER A 500 14.36 2.73 10.01
CA SER A 500 14.94 2.68 11.36
C SER A 500 14.99 4.05 12.05
N ARG A 501 14.94 5.17 11.30
CA ARG A 501 14.74 6.51 11.89
C ARG A 501 13.35 6.73 12.49
N TRP A 502 12.38 5.88 12.13
CA TRP A 502 11.02 5.90 12.67
C TRP A 502 10.70 4.70 13.58
N TRP A 503 11.67 3.80 13.81
CA TRP A 503 11.42 2.53 14.48
C TRP A 503 12.46 2.27 15.58
N GLN A 504 11.98 2.24 16.84
CA GLN A 504 12.74 1.85 18.02
C GLN A 504 12.87 0.29 18.09
N ILE A 505 13.36 -0.33 17.02
CA ILE A 505 13.42 -1.80 16.82
C ILE A 505 14.16 -2.51 17.95
N GLU A 506 15.24 -1.89 18.42
CA GLU A 506 16.09 -2.45 19.46
C GLU A 506 15.41 -2.44 20.85
N SER A 507 14.50 -1.49 21.12
CA SER A 507 13.82 -1.44 22.42
C SER A 507 12.74 -2.51 22.54
N LEU A 508 12.01 -2.83 21.46
CA LEU A 508 11.04 -3.93 21.42
C LEU A 508 11.71 -5.29 21.55
N TYR A 509 12.81 -5.52 20.83
CA TYR A 509 13.59 -6.75 20.97
C TYR A 509 14.12 -6.94 22.40
N ARG A 510 14.77 -5.93 22.97
CA ARG A 510 15.27 -5.99 24.36
C ARG A 510 14.13 -6.14 25.37
N ALA A 511 12.97 -5.56 25.10
CA ALA A 511 11.79 -5.71 25.92
C ALA A 511 11.27 -7.15 25.91
N ASN A 512 11.27 -7.85 24.78
CA ASN A 512 10.74 -9.23 24.72
C ASN A 512 11.79 -10.28 25.10
N ALA A 513 13.07 -10.07 24.79
CA ALA A 513 14.16 -11.00 25.09
C ALA A 513 14.28 -11.33 26.59
N LYS A 514 13.83 -10.43 27.47
CA LYS A 514 13.85 -10.64 28.93
C LYS A 514 12.93 -11.77 29.41
N TYR A 515 11.95 -12.15 28.61
CA TYR A 515 11.02 -13.26 28.92
C TYR A 515 11.53 -14.62 28.42
N ARG A 516 12.71 -14.65 27.77
CA ARG A 516 13.29 -15.84 27.13
C ARG A 516 12.31 -16.53 26.18
N PRO A 517 11.74 -15.81 25.20
CA PRO A 517 10.80 -16.39 24.26
C PRO A 517 11.49 -17.38 23.31
N ILE A 518 10.68 -18.31 22.79
CA ILE A 518 10.95 -19.00 21.54
C ILE A 518 10.70 -18.00 20.42
N TRP A 519 11.68 -17.86 19.53
CA TRP A 519 11.60 -16.94 18.41
C TRP A 519 11.14 -17.68 17.16
N GLU A 520 9.99 -17.29 16.63
CA GLU A 520 9.43 -17.87 15.40
C GLU A 520 9.58 -16.89 14.23
N PRO A 521 10.24 -17.29 13.12
CA PRO A 521 10.48 -16.40 12.00
C PRO A 521 9.18 -16.12 11.23
N ARG A 522 8.97 -14.84 10.90
CA ARG A 522 7.89 -14.41 10.02
C ARG A 522 8.43 -13.78 8.74
N PHE A 523 7.69 -13.96 7.65
CA PHE A 523 8.14 -13.61 6.31
C PHE A 523 7.22 -12.57 5.65
N LEU A 524 7.84 -11.73 4.82
CA LEU A 524 7.20 -10.90 3.81
C LEU A 524 7.31 -11.62 2.46
N LEU A 525 6.18 -11.93 1.85
CA LEU A 525 6.12 -12.63 0.57
C LEU A 525 5.74 -11.66 -0.55
N PHE A 526 6.40 -11.79 -1.70
CA PHE A 526 6.24 -10.88 -2.84
C PHE A 526 6.48 -11.58 -4.18
N GLU A 527 5.78 -11.15 -5.24
CA GLU A 527 5.98 -11.76 -6.58
C GLU A 527 7.24 -11.25 -7.28
N LYS A 528 7.59 -9.97 -7.08
CA LYS A 528 8.72 -9.31 -7.76
C LYS A 528 9.46 -8.36 -6.83
N SER A 529 10.79 -8.48 -6.79
CA SER A 529 11.63 -7.62 -5.95
C SER A 529 11.53 -6.13 -6.28
N ALA A 530 11.25 -5.78 -7.54
CA ALA A 530 11.05 -4.40 -7.96
C ALA A 530 9.81 -3.72 -7.32
N ASP A 531 8.88 -4.49 -6.76
CA ASP A 531 7.67 -3.97 -6.12
C ASP A 531 7.84 -3.75 -4.61
N LEU A 532 8.95 -4.21 -4.01
CA LEU A 532 9.24 -4.11 -2.57
C LEU A 532 9.11 -2.69 -1.98
N PRO A 533 9.60 -1.61 -2.62
CA PRO A 533 9.42 -0.26 -2.08
C PRO A 533 7.94 0.13 -1.95
N ARG A 534 7.12 -0.31 -2.90
CA ARG A 534 5.68 -0.03 -2.90
C ARG A 534 4.96 -0.89 -1.87
N ILE A 535 5.37 -2.15 -1.74
CA ILE A 535 4.88 -3.05 -0.69
C ILE A 535 5.20 -2.43 0.67
N GLY A 536 6.44 -2.02 0.93
CA GLY A 536 6.83 -1.34 2.17
C GLY A 536 6.00 -0.10 2.49
N LEU A 537 5.71 0.75 1.49
CA LEU A 537 4.84 1.91 1.67
C LEU A 537 3.38 1.53 1.96
N ALA A 538 2.86 0.49 1.29
CA ALA A 538 1.51 -0.02 1.51
C ALA A 538 1.38 -0.65 2.91
N SER A 539 2.39 -1.43 3.31
CA SER A 539 2.56 -2.02 4.63
C SER A 539 2.57 -0.95 5.72
N ALA A 540 3.42 0.07 5.60
CA ALA A 540 3.48 1.17 6.55
C ALA A 540 2.15 1.93 6.68
N ARG A 541 1.41 2.09 5.57
CA ARG A 541 0.06 2.68 5.60
C ARG A 541 -1.00 1.77 6.20
N ALA A 542 -0.93 0.47 5.92
CA ALA A 542 -1.88 -0.51 6.46
C ALA A 542 -1.74 -0.58 7.98
N GLU A 543 -0.50 -0.66 8.47
CA GLU A 543 -0.17 -0.69 9.90
C GLU A 543 -0.33 0.69 10.60
N GLY A 544 -0.77 1.74 9.89
CA GLY A 544 -1.07 3.05 10.49
C GLY A 544 0.16 3.93 10.81
N PHE A 545 1.34 3.63 10.27
CA PHE A 545 2.55 4.44 10.45
C PHE A 545 2.62 5.68 9.54
N LEU A 546 1.80 5.73 8.50
CA LEU A 546 1.74 6.86 7.55
C LEU A 546 0.29 7.35 7.44
N GLU A 547 -0.01 8.42 8.18
CA GLU A 547 -1.28 9.13 8.05
C GLU A 547 -1.28 9.98 6.76
N LEU A 548 -2.37 9.92 6.01
CA LEU A 548 -2.63 10.87 4.92
C LEU A 548 -3.21 12.15 5.53
N PRO A 549 -2.78 13.35 5.09
CA PRO A 549 -3.56 14.55 5.38
C PRO A 549 -4.94 14.43 4.72
N GLY A 550 -6.01 14.48 5.53
CA GLY A 550 -7.36 14.84 5.06
C GLY A 550 -8.41 13.75 4.86
N VAL A 551 -8.35 12.58 5.54
CA VAL A 551 -9.52 11.65 5.56
C VAL A 551 -10.04 11.53 6.98
N HIS A 552 -10.93 12.44 7.38
CA HIS A 552 -11.85 12.20 8.50
C HIS A 552 -12.73 11.00 8.14
N ARG A 553 -12.57 9.88 8.85
CA ARG A 553 -13.41 8.69 8.74
C ARG A 553 -14.64 8.88 9.64
N THR A 554 -15.62 9.67 9.18
CA THR A 554 -16.88 9.91 9.91
C THR A 554 -18.03 9.01 9.44
N HIS A 555 -17.75 7.89 8.75
CA HIS A 555 -18.78 7.07 8.11
C HIS A 555 -18.65 5.58 8.44
N LEU A 556 -18.64 5.20 9.71
CA LEU A 556 -19.01 3.84 10.15
C LEU A 556 -19.81 3.78 11.48
N GLU A 557 -20.01 4.90 12.17
CA GLU A 557 -20.86 4.95 13.39
C GLU A 557 -22.37 5.07 13.11
N LYS A 558 -22.80 5.03 11.84
CA LYS A 558 -24.22 5.00 11.47
C LYS A 558 -24.62 3.66 10.88
N GLN A 559 -24.53 2.62 11.68
CA GLN A 559 -25.52 1.55 11.71
C GLN A 559 -25.43 0.92 13.10
N ARG A 560 -26.43 1.29 13.92
CA ARG A 560 -26.65 0.86 15.30
C ARG A 560 -26.80 -0.65 15.41
#